data_AF-A0AAW8U778-F1
#
_entry.id   AF-A0AAW8U778-F1
#
_cell.length_a   1.000
_cell.length_b   1.000
_cell.length_c   1.000
_cell.angle_alpha   90.00
_cell.angle_beta   90.00
_cell.angle_gamma   90.00
#
_symmetry.space_group_name_H-M   'P 1'
#
loop_
_entity.id
_entity.type
_entity.pdbx_description
1 polymer ?
#
loop_
_entity_poly.entity_id
_entity_poly.type
_entity_poly.pdbx_seq_one_letter_code
_entity_poly.pdbx_strand_id
1 'polypeptide(L)'
;MIIFISIIAFVSSNVDDIMLLTLLYAQSKNRYERKNILIGQYVGIFSLVSISLIISTILVKSTDIPVNWLGIIPIALAVKEMMKKDTGTDQTTIKITFLQVAMLTIASGADNIGVYVPIISQQSPKETFIFCIIFALMIPLWSLLGYLIGNIPVIQKTIRKHEHLIIILIYLLLGIWILVN
;
A
#
# COMPACT_ATOMS: atom_id res chain seq x y z
N MET A 1 11.44 1.03 24.32
CA MET A 1 11.84 0.06 23.28
C MET A 1 10.80 -0.07 22.17
N ILE A 2 9.52 -0.29 22.51
CA ILE A 2 8.44 -0.50 21.53
C ILE A 2 8.28 0.62 20.48
N ILE A 3 8.50 1.89 20.85
CA ILE A 3 8.42 3.02 19.90
C ILE A 3 9.41 2.83 18.75
N PHE A 4 10.67 2.49 19.06
CA PHE A 4 11.72 2.29 18.07
C PHE A 4 11.45 1.05 17.21
N ILE A 5 11.02 -0.06 17.82
CA ILE A 5 10.61 -1.27 17.11
C ILE A 5 9.46 -0.96 16.13
N SER A 6 8.47 -0.17 16.56
CA SER A 6 7.32 0.19 15.73
C SER A 6 7.74 1.04 14.52
N ILE A 7 8.63 2.00 14.71
CA ILE A 7 9.16 2.83 13.62
C ILE A 7 9.96 1.98 12.63
N ILE A 8 10.88 1.14 13.13
CA ILE A 8 11.68 0.26 12.27
C ILE A 8 10.78 -0.71 11.52
N ALA A 9 9.85 -1.36 12.20
CA ALA A 9 8.91 -2.29 11.59
C ALA A 9 8.15 -1.59 10.45
N PHE A 10 7.54 -0.43 10.73
CA PHE A 10 6.81 0.34 9.73
C PHE A 10 7.70 0.72 8.53
N VAL A 11 8.88 1.28 8.77
CA VAL A 11 9.81 1.70 7.70
C VAL A 11 10.24 0.50 6.86
N SER A 12 10.60 -0.61 7.50
CA SER A 12 11.09 -1.81 6.82
C SER A 12 10.03 -2.50 5.98
N SER A 13 8.79 -2.50 6.45
CA SER A 13 7.69 -3.24 5.85
C SER A 13 6.93 -2.43 4.80
N ASN A 14 7.13 -1.11 4.72
CA ASN A 14 6.39 -0.25 3.76
C ASN A 14 7.32 0.39 2.72
N VAL A 15 8.52 -0.14 2.50
CA VAL A 15 9.48 0.42 1.52
C VAL A 15 8.92 0.34 0.10
N ASP A 16 8.30 -0.79 -0.24
CA ASP A 16 7.61 -1.05 -1.50
C ASP A 16 6.41 -0.11 -1.70
N ASP A 17 5.65 0.18 -0.64
CA ASP A 17 4.50 1.07 -0.65
C ASP A 17 4.86 2.53 -1.03
N ILE A 18 6.11 2.97 -0.78
CA ILE A 18 6.57 4.31 -1.24
C ILE A 18 6.42 4.44 -2.75
N MET A 19 6.73 3.38 -3.52
CA MET A 19 6.64 3.41 -4.98
C MET A 19 5.18 3.53 -5.44
N LEU A 20 4.28 2.79 -4.79
CA LEU A 20 2.84 2.88 -5.03
C LEU A 20 2.30 4.28 -4.70
N LEU A 21 2.63 4.83 -3.54
CA LEU A 21 2.23 6.17 -3.13
C LEU A 21 2.73 7.24 -4.09
N THR A 22 3.99 7.14 -4.52
CA THR A 22 4.61 8.03 -5.49
C THR A 22 3.82 8.05 -6.79
N LEU A 23 3.45 6.87 -7.32
CA LEU A 23 2.66 6.74 -8.53
C LEU A 23 1.27 7.38 -8.37
N LEU A 24 0.57 7.05 -7.28
CA LEU A 24 -0.78 7.56 -7.01
C LEU A 24 -0.78 9.09 -6.86
N TYR A 25 0.21 9.66 -6.16
CA TYR A 25 0.31 11.11 -6.00
C TYR A 25 0.70 11.84 -7.28
N ALA A 26 1.58 11.26 -8.10
CA ALA A 26 1.95 11.83 -9.40
C ALA A 26 0.75 11.92 -10.37
N GLN A 27 -0.20 10.99 -10.23
CA GLN A 27 -1.44 10.97 -11.02
C GLN A 27 -2.55 11.83 -10.44
N SER A 28 -2.56 12.04 -9.11
CA SER A 28 -3.61 12.80 -8.43
C SER A 28 -3.78 14.20 -9.04
N LYS A 29 -4.98 14.51 -9.54
CA LYS A 29 -5.30 15.78 -10.22
C LYS A 29 -5.85 16.82 -9.26
N ASN A 30 -6.51 16.39 -8.20
CA ASN A 30 -7.25 17.27 -7.30
C ASN A 30 -7.03 16.89 -5.82
N ARG A 31 -7.44 17.79 -4.91
CA ARG A 31 -7.32 17.58 -3.46
C ARG A 31 -8.17 16.41 -2.96
N TYR A 32 -9.26 16.06 -3.64
CA TYR A 32 -10.12 14.94 -3.26
C TYR A 32 -9.41 13.60 -3.45
N GLU A 33 -8.74 13.39 -4.58
CA GLU A 33 -7.94 12.19 -4.85
C GLU A 33 -6.77 12.06 -3.86
N ARG A 34 -6.09 13.17 -3.54
CA ARG A 34 -5.02 13.17 -2.53
C ARG A 34 -5.52 12.76 -1.15
N LYS A 35 -6.73 13.17 -0.77
CA LYS A 35 -7.40 12.72 0.47
C LYS A 35 -7.78 11.24 0.39
N ASN A 36 -8.29 10.78 -0.76
CA ASN A 36 -8.60 9.36 -0.96
C ASN A 36 -7.38 8.48 -0.81
N ILE A 37 -6.19 8.91 -1.26
CA ILE A 37 -4.94 8.18 -1.05
C ILE A 37 -4.64 8.03 0.44
N LEU A 38 -4.68 9.13 1.20
CA LEU A 38 -4.42 9.09 2.64
C LEU A 38 -5.45 8.24 3.41
N ILE A 39 -6.74 8.37 3.08
CA ILE A 39 -7.81 7.57 3.71
C ILE A 39 -7.64 6.09 3.37
N GLY A 40 -7.34 5.78 2.12
CA GLY A 40 -7.11 4.41 1.67
C GLY A 40 -5.94 3.76 2.39
N GLN A 41 -4.84 4.50 2.59
CA GLN A 41 -3.69 4.07 3.39
C GLN A 41 -4.07 3.76 4.85
N TYR A 42 -4.85 4.65 5.48
CA TYR A 42 -5.38 4.38 6.82
C TYR A 42 -6.19 3.11 6.88
N VAL A 43 -7.14 2.92 5.95
CA VAL A 43 -7.96 1.72 5.90
C VAL A 43 -7.10 0.47 5.66
N GLY A 44 -6.19 0.51 4.69
CA GLY A 44 -5.35 -0.63 4.33
C GLY A 44 -4.41 -1.07 5.45
N ILE A 45 -3.62 -0.15 6.00
CA ILE A 45 -2.68 -0.46 7.10
C ILE A 45 -3.45 -0.87 8.36
N PHE A 46 -4.58 -0.22 8.66
CA PHE A 46 -5.41 -0.62 9.80
C PHE A 46 -5.96 -2.05 9.64
N SER A 47 -6.39 -2.43 8.43
CA SER A 47 -6.80 -3.81 8.15
C SER A 47 -5.66 -4.80 8.35
N LEU A 48 -4.46 -4.52 7.84
CA LEU A 48 -3.29 -5.39 8.01
C LEU A 48 -2.90 -5.57 9.48
N VAL A 49 -2.87 -4.47 10.25
CA VAL A 49 -2.59 -4.52 11.69
C VAL A 49 -3.69 -5.28 12.44
N SER A 50 -4.96 -5.08 12.10
CA SER A 50 -6.09 -5.80 12.72
C SER A 50 -6.04 -7.30 12.45
N ILE A 51 -5.73 -7.71 11.21
CA ILE A 51 -5.53 -9.12 10.85
C ILE A 51 -4.36 -9.69 11.64
N SER A 52 -3.25 -8.94 11.75
CA SER A 52 -2.08 -9.36 12.52
C SER A 52 -2.39 -9.53 14.02
N LEU A 53 -3.21 -8.65 14.60
CA LEU A 53 -3.69 -8.79 15.98
C LEU A 53 -4.50 -10.07 16.18
N ILE A 54 -5.44 -10.35 15.27
CA ILE A 54 -6.25 -11.58 15.32
C ILE A 54 -5.35 -12.81 15.21
N ILE A 55 -4.43 -12.85 14.25
CA ILE A 55 -3.50 -13.97 14.08
C ILE A 55 -2.62 -14.13 15.32
N SER A 56 -2.08 -13.05 15.86
CA SER A 56 -1.19 -13.09 17.04
C SER A 56 -1.83 -13.69 18.29
N THR A 57 -3.16 -13.61 18.41
CA THR A 57 -3.91 -14.17 19.52
C THR A 57 -4.33 -15.63 19.30
N ILE A 58 -4.45 -16.08 18.05
CA ILE A 58 -4.97 -17.40 17.67
C ILE A 58 -3.85 -18.40 17.32
N LEU A 59 -2.77 -17.95 16.66
CA LEU A 59 -1.69 -18.80 16.12
C LEU A 59 -0.33 -18.43 16.73
N VAL A 60 -0.02 -18.97 17.90
CA VAL A 60 1.32 -18.84 18.51
C VAL A 60 2.30 -19.90 17.95
N LYS A 61 1.88 -20.79 17.04
CA LYS A 61 2.74 -21.80 16.42
C LYS A 61 2.45 -21.93 14.93
N SER A 62 3.44 -21.57 14.11
CA SER A 62 3.48 -21.61 12.64
C SER A 62 2.60 -20.58 11.91
N THR A 63 3.26 -19.55 11.38
CA THR A 63 2.67 -18.57 10.46
C THR A 63 3.35 -18.65 9.10
N ASP A 64 3.19 -19.77 8.41
CA ASP A 64 3.34 -19.82 6.95
C ASP A 64 1.94 -19.67 6.35
N ILE A 65 1.40 -18.45 6.36
CA ILE A 65 0.15 -18.15 5.65
C ILE A 65 0.55 -17.70 4.25
N PRO A 66 0.24 -18.47 3.18
CA PRO A 66 0.55 -18.06 1.82
C PRO A 66 -0.35 -16.87 1.45
N VAL A 67 0.23 -15.67 1.44
CA VAL A 67 -0.47 -14.41 1.10
C VAL A 67 -0.29 -14.01 -0.37
N ASN A 68 0.46 -14.81 -1.12
CA ASN A 68 0.90 -14.54 -2.49
C ASN A 68 -0.27 -14.27 -3.47
N TRP A 69 -1.44 -14.87 -3.21
CA TRP A 69 -2.63 -14.72 -4.07
C TRP A 69 -3.16 -13.29 -4.15
N LEU A 70 -2.76 -12.41 -3.22
CA LEU A 70 -3.14 -10.99 -3.25
C LEU A 70 -2.49 -10.23 -4.42
N GLY A 71 -1.44 -10.77 -5.05
CA GLY A 71 -0.86 -10.25 -6.29
C GLY A 71 -1.84 -10.24 -7.49
N ILE A 72 -2.96 -10.97 -7.39
CA ILE A 72 -4.05 -10.92 -8.38
C ILE A 72 -4.68 -9.52 -8.43
N ILE A 73 -4.75 -8.80 -7.31
CA ILE A 73 -5.37 -7.45 -7.25
C ILE A 73 -4.64 -6.47 -8.17
N PRO A 74 -3.32 -6.23 -8.03
CA PRO A 74 -2.59 -5.37 -8.94
C PRO A 74 -2.57 -5.92 -10.37
N ILE A 75 -2.49 -7.24 -10.61
CA ILE A 75 -2.59 -7.79 -11.98
C ILE A 75 -3.95 -7.46 -12.63
N ALA A 76 -5.05 -7.61 -11.90
CA ALA A 76 -6.38 -7.28 -12.39
C ALA A 76 -6.49 -5.79 -12.75
N LEU A 77 -5.84 -4.90 -11.98
CA LEU A 77 -5.76 -3.48 -12.30
C LEU A 77 -4.92 -3.22 -13.56
N ALA A 78 -3.81 -3.93 -13.75
CA ALA A 78 -3.01 -3.85 -14.97
C ALA A 78 -3.81 -4.29 -16.21
N VAL A 79 -4.51 -5.43 -16.14
CA VAL A 79 -5.36 -5.94 -17.22
C VAL A 79 -6.50 -4.97 -17.52
N LYS A 80 -7.16 -4.44 -16.49
CA LYS A 80 -8.21 -3.42 -16.67
C LYS A 80 -7.71 -2.19 -17.43
N GLU A 81 -6.48 -1.75 -17.14
CA GLU A 81 -5.88 -0.62 -17.86
C GLU A 81 -5.50 -0.99 -19.30
N MET A 82 -5.05 -2.21 -19.57
CA MET A 82 -4.80 -2.72 -20.93
C MET A 82 -6.07 -2.79 -21.78
N MET A 83 -7.20 -3.16 -21.18
CA MET A 83 -8.50 -3.28 -21.86
C MET A 83 -9.14 -1.93 -22.19
N LYS A 84 -8.56 -0.83 -21.70
CA LYS A 84 -8.99 0.53 -21.98
C LYS A 84 -8.62 0.90 -23.41
N LYS A 85 -9.46 0.48 -24.35
CA LYS A 85 -9.32 0.83 -25.77
C LYS A 85 -9.77 2.28 -25.97
N ASP A 86 -9.10 2.94 -26.91
CA ASP A 86 -9.26 4.34 -27.34
C ASP A 86 -10.64 4.62 -27.96
N THR A 87 -11.72 4.33 -27.23
CA THR A 87 -13.04 4.86 -27.55
C THR A 87 -12.97 6.34 -27.24
N GLY A 88 -13.01 7.19 -28.28
CA GLY A 88 -12.95 8.66 -28.21
C GLY A 88 -14.12 9.32 -27.47
N THR A 89 -14.58 8.72 -26.38
CA THR A 89 -15.60 9.19 -25.45
C THR A 89 -14.93 9.27 -24.08
N ASP A 90 -14.53 10.49 -23.73
CA ASP A 90 -13.99 10.93 -22.45
C ASP A 90 -12.75 10.21 -21.92
N GLN A 91 -11.73 11.02 -21.61
CA GLN A 91 -10.65 10.65 -20.70
C GLN A 91 -11.26 10.24 -19.35
N THR A 92 -11.69 8.99 -19.22
CA THR A 92 -12.06 8.38 -17.94
C THR A 92 -10.77 8.12 -17.18
N THR A 93 -10.16 9.20 -16.70
CA THR A 93 -9.10 9.17 -15.70
C THR A 93 -9.56 8.23 -14.60
N ILE A 94 -8.79 7.18 -14.31
CA ILE A 94 -9.14 6.28 -13.20
C ILE A 94 -9.25 7.17 -11.97
N LYS A 95 -10.48 7.33 -11.48
CA LYS A 95 -10.73 8.12 -10.28
C LYS A 95 -10.12 7.35 -9.13
N ILE A 96 -9.07 7.90 -8.53
CA ILE A 96 -8.41 7.30 -7.37
C ILE A 96 -9.40 7.32 -6.21
N THR A 97 -9.95 6.16 -5.87
CA THR A 97 -10.87 6.01 -4.72
C THR A 97 -10.12 5.48 -3.51
N PHE A 98 -10.59 5.81 -2.30
CA PHE A 98 -9.96 5.30 -1.09
C PHE A 98 -10.00 3.77 -1.02
N LEU A 99 -11.04 3.14 -1.59
CA LEU A 99 -11.17 1.68 -1.62
C LEU A 99 -10.12 1.04 -2.52
N GLN A 100 -9.84 1.62 -3.70
CA GLN A 100 -8.76 1.16 -4.56
C GLN A 100 -7.41 1.24 -3.86
N VAL A 101 -7.14 2.38 -3.21
CA VAL A 101 -5.89 2.56 -2.47
C VAL A 101 -5.80 1.59 -1.31
N ALA A 102 -6.87 1.39 -0.53
CA ALA A 102 -6.90 0.41 0.55
C ALA A 102 -6.63 -1.02 0.05
N MET A 103 -7.25 -1.44 -1.06
CA MET A 103 -7.01 -2.75 -1.64
C MET A 103 -5.56 -2.91 -2.14
N LEU A 104 -4.99 -1.85 -2.73
CA LEU A 104 -3.58 -1.85 -3.15
C LEU A 104 -2.63 -1.91 -1.96
N THR A 105 -2.88 -1.14 -0.90
CA THR A 105 -2.10 -1.19 0.35
C THR A 105 -2.18 -2.57 1.00
N ILE A 106 -3.36 -3.19 1.06
CA ILE A 106 -3.52 -4.54 1.60
C ILE A 106 -2.79 -5.56 0.72
N ALA A 107 -2.89 -5.43 -0.60
CA ALA A 107 -2.23 -6.36 -1.52
C ALA A 107 -0.70 -6.27 -1.43
N SER A 108 -0.15 -5.04 -1.39
CA SER A 108 1.29 -4.80 -1.27
C SER A 108 1.81 -5.23 0.10
N GLY A 109 1.09 -4.88 1.18
CA GLY A 109 1.56 -5.10 2.54
C GLY A 109 1.08 -6.39 3.20
N ALA A 110 0.63 -7.39 2.43
CA ALA A 110 0.12 -8.63 3.00
C ALA A 110 1.23 -9.47 3.64
N ASP A 111 2.40 -9.48 3.03
CA ASP A 111 3.63 -10.08 3.55
C ASP A 111 4.10 -9.41 4.85
N ASN A 112 3.74 -8.15 5.08
CA ASN A 112 4.02 -7.43 6.33
C ASN A 112 3.37 -8.07 7.57
N ILE A 113 2.33 -8.89 7.39
CA ILE A 113 1.73 -9.66 8.49
C ILE A 113 2.80 -10.55 9.16
N GLY A 114 3.72 -11.13 8.38
CA GLY A 114 4.83 -11.93 8.89
C GLY A 114 5.81 -11.15 9.77
N VAL A 115 5.87 -9.82 9.63
CA VAL A 115 6.64 -8.93 10.51
C VAL A 115 5.81 -8.49 11.71
N TYR A 116 4.54 -8.15 11.52
CA TYR A 116 3.69 -7.58 12.58
C TYR A 116 3.31 -8.62 13.64
N VAL A 117 2.93 -9.84 13.22
CA VAL A 117 2.50 -10.91 14.13
C VAL A 117 3.54 -11.27 15.19
N PRO A 118 4.81 -11.61 14.85
CA PRO A 118 5.80 -11.98 15.85
C PRO A 118 6.12 -10.82 16.79
N ILE A 119 6.12 -9.58 16.31
CA ILE A 119 6.32 -8.39 17.16
C ILE A 119 5.19 -8.29 18.18
N ILE A 120 3.93 -8.25 17.70
CA ILE A 120 2.73 -8.09 18.53
C ILE A 120 2.60 -9.22 19.55
N SER A 121 2.88 -10.47 19.16
CA SER A 121 2.77 -11.65 20.05
C SER A 121 3.70 -11.60 21.27
N GLN A 122 4.78 -10.83 21.19
CA GLN A 122 5.77 -10.66 22.25
C GLN A 122 5.53 -9.41 23.11
N GLN A 123 4.53 -8.59 22.79
CA GLN A 123 4.24 -7.34 23.49
C GLN A 123 3.06 -7.48 24.47
N SER A 124 3.08 -6.69 25.54
CA SER A 124 1.91 -6.52 26.40
C SER A 124 0.78 -5.75 25.69
N PRO A 125 -0.49 -5.84 26.13
CA PRO A 125 -1.60 -5.09 25.52
C PRO A 125 -1.36 -3.56 25.46
N LYS A 126 -0.67 -3.01 26.46
CA LYS A 126 -0.30 -1.58 26.50
C LYS A 126 0.72 -1.25 25.42
N GLU A 127 1.72 -2.10 25.21
CA GLU A 127 2.74 -1.92 24.17
C GLU A 127 2.16 -2.10 22.77
N THR A 128 1.27 -3.07 22.58
CA THR A 128 0.50 -3.25 21.34
C THR A 128 -0.35 -2.02 21.01
N PHE A 129 -0.99 -1.41 22.01
CA PHE A 129 -1.73 -0.16 21.80
C PHE A 129 -0.80 0.99 21.35
N ILE A 130 0.38 1.12 21.97
CA ILE A 130 1.40 2.09 21.56
C ILE A 130 1.86 1.82 20.12
N PHE A 131 2.09 0.55 19.75
CA PHE A 131 2.45 0.13 18.39
C PHE A 131 1.41 0.63 17.37
N CYS A 132 0.11 0.41 17.63
CA CYS A 132 -0.96 0.88 16.77
C CYS A 132 -0.98 2.42 16.62
N ILE A 133 -0.75 3.16 17.72
CA ILE A 133 -0.65 4.63 17.67
C ILE A 133 0.53 5.06 16.79
N ILE A 134 1.71 4.46 16.98
CA ILE A 134 2.89 4.80 16.17
C ILE A 134 2.63 4.52 14.69
N PHE A 135 2.03 3.37 14.34
CA PHE A 135 1.63 3.07 12.97
C PHE A 135 0.67 4.13 12.41
N ALA A 136 -0.36 4.51 13.17
CA ALA A 136 -1.30 5.54 12.76
C ALA A 136 -0.65 6.92 12.54
N LEU A 137 0.40 7.24 13.30
CA LEU A 137 1.18 8.48 13.16
C LEU A 137 2.20 8.43 12.02
N MET A 138 2.70 7.23 11.66
CA MET A 138 3.63 7.06 10.55
C MET A 138 2.94 7.18 9.19
N ILE A 139 1.67 6.76 9.06
CA ILE A 139 0.88 6.86 7.82
C ILE A 139 0.95 8.23 7.15
N PRO A 140 0.66 9.37 7.82
CA PRO A 140 0.72 10.68 7.20
C PRO A 140 2.15 11.09 6.83
N LEU A 141 3.17 10.64 7.57
CA LEU A 141 4.57 10.90 7.21
C LEU A 141 4.96 10.13 5.95
N TRP A 142 4.56 8.87 5.85
CA TRP A 142 4.81 8.02 4.67
C TRP A 142 4.08 8.53 3.44
N SER A 143 2.81 8.88 3.61
CA SER A 143 1.97 9.55 2.62
C SER A 143 2.60 10.87 2.16
N LEU A 144 3.16 11.67 3.07
CA LEU A 144 3.88 12.88 2.72
C LEU A 144 5.15 12.58 1.90
N LEU A 145 5.93 11.56 2.25
CA LEU A 145 7.11 11.17 1.47
C LEU A 145 6.72 10.79 0.04
N GLY A 146 5.72 9.92 -0.13
CA GLY A 146 5.19 9.56 -1.45
C GLY A 146 4.67 10.78 -2.23
N TYR A 147 4.03 11.72 -1.54
CA TYR A 147 3.62 13.00 -2.13
C TYR A 147 4.81 13.85 -2.60
N LEU A 148 5.85 13.99 -1.77
CA LEU A 148 7.02 14.79 -2.11
C LEU A 148 7.76 14.21 -3.32
N ILE A 149 7.96 12.89 -3.35
CA ILE A 149 8.59 12.18 -4.47
C ILE A 149 7.71 12.28 -5.71
N GLY A 150 6.40 12.00 -5.58
CA GLY A 150 5.45 12.06 -6.69
C GLY A 150 5.27 13.44 -7.31
N ASN A 151 5.66 14.52 -6.62
CA ASN A 151 5.66 15.89 -7.14
C ASN A 151 7.00 16.35 -7.72
N ILE A 152 8.04 15.50 -7.74
CA ILE A 152 9.28 15.83 -8.42
C ILE A 152 8.98 16.04 -9.92
N PRO A 153 9.36 17.19 -10.54
CA PRO A 153 8.96 17.51 -11.91
C PRO A 153 9.35 16.44 -12.94
N VAL A 154 10.51 15.81 -12.76
CA VAL A 154 10.98 14.72 -13.61
C VAL A 154 10.08 13.49 -13.51
N ILE A 155 9.67 13.12 -12.30
CA ILE A 155 8.76 11.99 -12.02
C ILE A 155 7.38 12.29 -12.61
N GLN A 156 6.82 13.47 -12.32
CA GLN A 156 5.52 13.87 -12.88
C GLN A 156 5.50 13.89 -14.40
N LYS A 157 6.55 14.45 -15.02
CA LYS A 157 6.63 14.53 -16.49
C LYS A 157 6.77 13.15 -17.12
N THR A 158 7.56 12.27 -16.52
CA THR A 158 7.76 10.90 -17.00
C THR A 158 6.48 10.08 -16.87
N ILE A 159 5.86 10.11 -15.69
CA ILE A 159 4.59 9.40 -15.43
C ILE A 159 3.50 9.94 -16.35
N ARG A 160 3.34 11.26 -16.53
CA ARG A 160 2.30 11.80 -17.43
C ARG A 160 2.56 11.51 -18.90
N LYS A 161 3.83 11.47 -19.33
CA LYS A 161 4.19 11.22 -20.74
C LYS A 161 3.93 9.76 -21.15
N HIS A 162 4.09 8.82 -20.22
CA HIS A 162 3.94 7.38 -20.48
C HIS A 162 2.92 6.75 -19.51
N GLU A 163 1.89 7.51 -19.13
CA GLU A 163 0.96 7.18 -18.03
C GLU A 163 0.40 5.77 -18.15
N HIS A 164 -0.17 5.45 -19.31
CA HIS A 164 -0.76 4.14 -19.57
C HIS A 164 0.26 2.99 -19.44
N LEU A 165 1.43 3.10 -20.07
CA LEU A 165 2.44 2.04 -20.09
C LEU A 165 3.11 1.85 -18.72
N ILE A 166 3.41 2.95 -18.01
CA ILE A 166 4.02 2.92 -16.67
C ILE A 166 3.06 2.30 -15.65
N ILE A 167 1.77 2.63 -15.73
CA ILE A 167 0.74 2.06 -14.84
C ILE A 167 0.67 0.54 -15.01
N ILE A 168 0.55 0.09 -16.26
CA ILE A 168 0.46 -1.34 -16.57
C ILE A 168 1.72 -2.04 -16.06
N LEU A 169 2.90 -1.50 -16.35
CA LEU A 169 4.16 -2.08 -15.88
C LEU A 169 4.24 -2.14 -14.36
N ILE A 170 3.93 -1.07 -13.63
CA ILE A 170 4.03 -1.08 -12.17
C ILE A 170 3.05 -2.08 -11.57
N TYR A 171 1.78 -2.05 -11.97
CA TYR A 171 0.79 -2.99 -11.43
C TYR A 171 1.07 -4.45 -11.82
N LEU A 172 1.53 -4.69 -13.04
CA LEU A 172 1.90 -6.04 -13.47
C LEU A 172 3.13 -6.54 -12.72
N LEU A 173 4.20 -5.74 -12.63
CA LEU A 173 5.44 -6.11 -11.93
C LEU A 173 5.19 -6.33 -10.45
N LEU A 174 4.45 -5.43 -9.81
CA LEU A 174 4.13 -5.52 -8.38
C LEU A 174 3.26 -6.74 -8.08
N GLY A 175 2.27 -7.02 -8.93
CA GLY A 175 1.45 -8.22 -8.78
C GLY A 175 2.15 -9.54 -9.09
N ILE A 176 3.03 -9.57 -10.10
CA ILE A 176 3.87 -10.76 -10.36
C ILE A 176 4.83 -10.98 -9.19
N TRP A 177 5.44 -9.92 -8.67
CA TRP A 177 6.36 -10.02 -7.53
C TRP A 177 5.65 -10.60 -6.31
N ILE A 178 4.47 -10.10 -5.95
CA ILE A 178 3.67 -10.64 -4.83
C ILE A 178 3.22 -12.09 -5.09
N LEU A 179 2.95 -12.48 -6.35
CA LEU A 179 2.55 -13.87 -6.64
C LEU A 179 3.70 -14.86 -6.49
N VAL A 180 4.93 -14.45 -6.83
CA VAL A 180 6.09 -15.34 -6.88
C VAL A 180 6.82 -15.43 -5.54
N ASN A 181 6.72 -14.38 -4.73
CA ASN A 181 7.37 -14.25 -3.42
C ASN A 181 6.37 -14.52 -2.31
#